data_AF-A0AA88Y5R1-F1
#
_entry.id   AF-A0AA88Y5R1-F1
#
_cell.length_a   1.000
_cell.length_b   1.000
_cell.length_c   1.000
_cell.angle_alpha   90.00
_cell.angle_beta   90.00
_cell.angle_gamma   90.00
#
_symmetry.space_group_name_H-M   'P 1'
#
loop_
_entity.id
_entity.type
_entity.pdbx_description
1 polymer ?
#
loop_
_entity_poly.entity_id
_entity_poly.type
_entity_poly.pdbx_seq_one_letter_code
_entity_poly.pdbx_strand_id
1 'polypeptide(L)'
;MSDKVDLVKDTEEFCRKLRLREFFQSQNHEDESLVKNKKGFKPPLNRDKHLEEYIHCLRQSANNNILDNHIKSNINNSQQKAIKDLQKDTSIVIKEADKGGAIVIMDANHYEQMALDQLEDTSFYKKLPKNEDRKTMSLIGRLIRVHGHQLTKNEIDYLTNFEVITSNFYGLPKIHKSRDIQKNIQNCREAHVKIPNPEDLKLRPITCRSILQYAKTE
;
A
#
# COMPACT_ATOMS: atom_id res chain seq x y z
N MET A 1 -18.77 1.33 -11.34
CA MET A 1 -18.64 -0.14 -11.42
C MET A 1 -17.82 -0.69 -10.24
N SER A 2 -16.77 0.02 -9.80
CA SER A 2 -16.03 -0.30 -8.54
C SER A 2 -16.95 -0.33 -7.32
N ASP A 3 -17.67 0.76 -7.05
CA ASP A 3 -18.45 0.93 -5.81
C ASP A 3 -19.51 -0.17 -5.56
N LYS A 4 -20.05 -0.77 -6.62
CA LYS A 4 -21.02 -1.87 -6.53
C LYS A 4 -20.34 -3.19 -6.15
N VAL A 5 -19.17 -3.46 -6.71
CA VAL A 5 -18.32 -4.61 -6.35
C VAL A 5 -17.82 -4.45 -4.91
N ASP A 6 -17.52 -3.20 -4.52
CA ASP A 6 -17.08 -2.86 -3.17
C ASP A 6 -18.20 -3.09 -2.14
N LEU A 7 -19.46 -2.70 -2.41
CA LEU A 7 -20.59 -2.95 -1.51
C LEU A 7 -20.85 -4.45 -1.24
N VAL A 8 -20.83 -5.29 -2.27
CA VAL A 8 -21.00 -6.76 -2.09
C VAL A 8 -19.86 -7.31 -1.26
N LYS A 9 -18.63 -6.91 -1.57
CA LYS A 9 -17.43 -7.37 -0.88
C LYS A 9 -17.43 -6.94 0.59
N ASP A 10 -17.82 -5.70 0.87
CA ASP A 10 -17.95 -5.16 2.22
C ASP A 10 -19.04 -5.88 3.00
N THR A 11 -20.17 -6.17 2.34
CA THR A 11 -21.26 -6.98 2.92
C THR A 11 -20.77 -8.38 3.27
N GLU A 12 -20.01 -9.03 2.39
CA GLU A 12 -19.41 -10.34 2.67
C GLU A 12 -18.40 -10.30 3.81
N GLU A 13 -17.57 -9.25 3.88
CA GLU A 13 -16.62 -9.08 4.99
C GLU A 13 -17.36 -8.87 6.32
N PHE A 14 -18.44 -8.08 6.30
CA PHE A 14 -19.30 -7.86 7.46
C PHE A 14 -19.99 -9.15 7.91
N CYS A 15 -20.61 -9.90 7.00
CA CYS A 15 -21.21 -11.20 7.31
C CYS A 15 -20.18 -12.19 7.86
N ARG A 16 -18.94 -12.17 7.36
CA ARG A 16 -17.84 -12.96 7.91
C ARG A 16 -17.51 -12.54 9.35
N LYS A 17 -17.48 -11.24 9.66
CA LYS A 17 -17.27 -10.73 11.03
C LYS A 17 -18.37 -11.18 11.98
N LEU A 18 -19.63 -11.18 11.54
CA LEU A 18 -20.75 -11.71 12.33
C LEU A 18 -20.57 -13.19 12.66
N ARG A 19 -20.27 -14.02 11.65
CA ARG A 19 -19.99 -15.45 11.85
C ARG A 19 -18.80 -15.69 12.78
N LEU A 20 -17.74 -14.90 12.67
CA LEU A 20 -16.59 -15.02 13.58
C LEU A 20 -16.97 -14.71 15.02
N ARG A 21 -17.80 -13.68 15.23
CA ARG A 21 -18.25 -13.29 16.56
C ARG A 21 -19.11 -14.36 17.22
N GLU A 22 -20.04 -14.97 16.47
CA GLU A 22 -20.79 -16.14 16.95
C GLU A 22 -19.85 -17.32 17.25
N PHE A 23 -18.99 -17.67 16.30
CA PHE A 23 -18.13 -18.85 16.39
C PHE A 23 -17.23 -18.82 17.64
N PHE A 24 -16.68 -17.65 17.99
CA PHE A 24 -15.79 -17.45 19.12
C PHE A 24 -16.47 -16.93 20.39
N GLN A 25 -17.80 -16.78 20.43
CA GLN A 25 -18.53 -16.20 21.57
C GLN A 25 -18.22 -16.91 22.90
N SER A 26 -18.05 -18.24 22.85
CA SER A 26 -17.78 -19.07 24.03
C SER A 26 -16.29 -19.43 24.20
N GLN A 27 -15.40 -18.85 23.40
CA GLN A 27 -13.97 -19.11 23.46
C GLN A 27 -13.21 -17.89 23.99
N ASN A 28 -12.62 -18.03 25.17
CA ASN A 28 -11.55 -17.14 25.60
C ASN A 28 -10.26 -17.61 24.93
N HIS A 29 -9.95 -17.02 23.77
CA HIS A 29 -8.72 -17.34 23.05
C HIS A 29 -7.63 -16.36 23.47
N GLU A 30 -6.90 -16.69 24.54
CA GLU A 30 -5.66 -15.98 24.88
C GLU A 30 -4.55 -16.48 23.95
N ASP A 31 -4.29 -15.70 22.91
CA ASP A 31 -3.15 -15.90 22.01
C ASP A 31 -2.04 -14.95 22.47
N GLU A 32 -1.05 -15.49 23.18
CA GLU A 32 0.10 -14.73 23.71
C GLU A 32 1.09 -14.28 22.61
N SER A 33 0.84 -14.68 21.35
CA SER A 33 1.71 -14.32 20.22
C SER A 33 1.76 -12.80 20.02
N LEU A 34 2.97 -12.25 19.89
CA LEU A 34 3.18 -10.83 19.59
C LEU A 34 2.72 -10.48 18.17
N VAL A 35 2.87 -11.41 17.24
CA VAL A 35 2.55 -11.23 15.81
C VAL A 35 1.85 -12.47 15.24
N LYS A 36 1.01 -12.25 14.23
CA LYS A 36 0.29 -13.32 13.53
C LYS A 36 -0.06 -12.93 12.11
N ASN A 37 -0.04 -13.91 11.22
CA ASN A 37 -0.53 -13.73 9.86
C ASN A 37 -2.04 -13.50 9.84
N LYS A 38 -2.52 -12.72 8.87
CA LYS A 38 -3.96 -12.55 8.63
C LYS A 38 -4.54 -13.90 8.21
N LYS A 39 -5.35 -14.51 9.06
CA LYS A 39 -6.01 -15.78 8.77
C LYS A 39 -7.27 -15.53 7.92
N GLY A 40 -7.36 -16.21 6.78
CA GLY A 40 -8.56 -16.26 5.93
C GLY A 40 -9.66 -17.19 6.47
N PHE A 41 -9.62 -17.53 7.76
CA PHE A 41 -10.54 -18.47 8.38
C PHE A 41 -12.00 -18.04 8.18
N LYS A 42 -12.82 -18.99 7.73
CA LYS A 42 -14.26 -18.86 7.59
C LYS A 42 -14.91 -19.91 8.50
N PRO A 43 -15.73 -19.49 9.47
CA PRO A 43 -16.50 -20.42 10.29
C PRO A 43 -17.37 -21.35 9.44
N PRO A 44 -17.64 -22.58 9.91
CA PRO A 44 -18.64 -23.46 9.29
C PRO A 44 -19.99 -22.74 9.17
N LEU A 45 -20.68 -22.97 8.06
CA LEU A 45 -22.00 -22.39 7.82
C LEU A 45 -23.06 -23.08 8.70
N ASN A 46 -24.17 -22.38 8.96
CA ASN A 46 -25.39 -22.92 9.59
C ASN A 46 -25.21 -23.42 11.03
N ARG A 47 -24.29 -22.82 11.81
CA ARG A 47 -24.21 -23.05 13.26
C ARG A 47 -25.39 -22.44 14.02
N ASP A 48 -25.83 -21.27 13.57
CA ASP A 48 -27.00 -20.56 14.11
C ASP A 48 -27.94 -20.22 12.94
N LYS A 49 -29.18 -20.71 13.04
CA LYS A 49 -30.20 -20.54 12.00
C LYS A 49 -30.64 -19.08 11.85
N HIS A 50 -30.81 -18.37 12.95
CA HIS A 50 -31.26 -16.97 12.94
C HIS A 50 -30.19 -16.04 12.38
N LEU A 51 -28.93 -16.31 12.70
CA LEU A 51 -27.79 -15.59 12.14
C LEU A 51 -27.71 -15.76 10.62
N GLU A 52 -27.90 -16.99 10.12
CA GLU A 52 -27.87 -17.24 8.68
C GLU A 52 -29.07 -16.63 7.94
N GLU A 53 -30.27 -16.65 8.55
CA GLU A 53 -31.44 -15.92 8.03
C GLU A 53 -31.16 -14.41 7.93
N TYR A 54 -30.58 -13.81 8.98
CA TYR A 54 -30.20 -12.39 8.97
C TYR A 54 -29.13 -12.07 7.91
N ILE A 55 -28.09 -12.90 7.79
CA ILE A 55 -27.06 -12.78 6.76
C ILE A 55 -27.68 -12.89 5.36
N HIS A 56 -28.65 -13.79 5.17
CA HIS A 56 -29.37 -13.92 3.91
C HIS A 56 -30.12 -12.63 3.55
N CYS A 57 -30.87 -12.05 4.49
CA CYS A 57 -31.56 -10.77 4.29
C CYS A 57 -30.60 -9.62 3.97
N LEU A 58 -29.46 -9.53 4.67
CA LEU A 58 -28.43 -8.51 4.40
C LEU A 58 -27.86 -8.62 2.99
N ARG A 59 -27.49 -9.84 2.56
CA ARG A 59 -27.00 -10.10 1.21
C ARG A 59 -28.03 -9.71 0.15
N GLN A 60 -29.29 -10.07 0.39
CA GLN A 60 -30.39 -9.74 -0.52
C GLN A 60 -30.60 -8.22 -0.63
N SER A 61 -30.58 -7.51 0.51
CA SER A 61 -30.69 -6.05 0.54
C SER A 61 -29.53 -5.38 -0.21
N ALA A 62 -28.29 -5.81 0.02
CA ALA A 62 -27.11 -5.29 -0.68
C ALA A 62 -27.23 -5.49 -2.20
N ASN A 63 -27.65 -6.68 -2.64
CA ASN A 63 -27.84 -6.98 -4.06
C ASN A 63 -28.96 -6.15 -4.69
N ASN A 64 -30.06 -5.90 -3.99
CA ASN A 64 -31.14 -5.07 -4.49
C ASN A 64 -30.72 -3.59 -4.65
N ASN A 65 -29.94 -3.05 -3.71
CA ASN A 65 -29.40 -1.68 -3.79
C ASN A 65 -28.47 -1.46 -4.99
N ILE A 66 -27.84 -2.53 -5.50
CA ILE A 66 -26.94 -2.47 -6.66
C ILE A 66 -27.72 -2.28 -7.96
N LEU A 67 -28.96 -2.76 -8.03
CA LEU A 67 -29.77 -2.73 -9.25
C LEU A 67 -30.31 -1.32 -9.55
N ASP A 68 -30.49 -0.47 -8.53
CA ASP A 68 -31.41 0.66 -8.64
C ASP A 68 -30.80 2.05 -8.90
N ASN A 69 -29.52 2.15 -9.30
CA ASN A 69 -28.93 3.46 -9.57
C ASN A 69 -28.16 3.51 -10.90
N HIS A 70 -28.73 4.27 -11.85
CA HIS A 70 -28.05 4.79 -13.03
C HIS A 70 -27.07 5.90 -12.59
N ILE A 71 -25.95 5.49 -11.98
CA ILE A 71 -24.89 6.40 -11.55
C ILE A 71 -24.28 7.05 -12.79
N LYS A 72 -24.56 8.34 -13.00
CA LYS A 72 -23.86 9.14 -14.02
C LYS A 72 -22.42 9.32 -13.58
N SER A 73 -21.48 9.13 -14.52
CA SER A 73 -20.07 9.40 -14.24
C SER A 73 -19.88 10.86 -13.84
N ASN A 74 -19.09 11.11 -12.80
CA ASN A 74 -18.67 12.45 -12.38
C ASN A 74 -17.59 13.06 -13.31
N ILE A 75 -17.10 12.27 -14.29
CA ILE A 75 -16.12 12.69 -15.28
C ILE A 75 -16.68 12.50 -16.68
N ASN A 76 -16.51 13.51 -17.52
CA ASN A 76 -16.95 13.46 -18.91
C ASN A 76 -15.98 12.64 -19.79
N ASN A 77 -16.37 12.39 -21.05
CA ASN A 77 -15.57 11.57 -21.97
C ASN A 77 -14.19 12.17 -22.26
N SER A 78 -14.05 13.50 -22.30
CA SER A 78 -12.75 14.13 -22.55
C SER A 78 -11.81 13.99 -21.35
N GLN A 79 -12.33 14.11 -20.12
CA GLN A 79 -11.58 13.85 -18.89
C GLN A 79 -11.17 12.38 -18.78
N GLN A 80 -12.06 11.44 -19.10
CA GLN A 80 -11.71 10.01 -19.13
C GLN A 80 -10.61 9.72 -20.14
N LYS A 81 -10.67 10.33 -21.32
CA LYS A 81 -9.61 10.22 -22.32
C LYS A 81 -8.30 10.80 -21.80
N ALA A 82 -8.33 12.01 -21.22
CA ALA A 82 -7.15 12.64 -20.65
C ALA A 82 -6.48 11.79 -19.55
N ILE A 83 -7.27 11.17 -18.66
CA ILE A 83 -6.74 10.24 -17.64
C ILE A 83 -6.07 9.03 -18.30
N LYS A 84 -6.69 8.43 -19.32
CA LYS A 84 -6.12 7.29 -20.05
C LYS A 84 -4.85 7.66 -20.80
N ASP A 85 -4.79 8.87 -21.35
CA ASP A 85 -3.62 9.37 -22.07
C ASP A 85 -2.47 9.63 -21.08
N LEU A 86 -2.75 10.29 -19.95
CA LEU A 86 -1.77 10.50 -18.86
C LEU A 86 -1.25 9.19 -18.25
N GLN A 87 -2.10 8.16 -18.13
CA GLN A 87 -1.69 6.84 -17.63
C GLN A 87 -0.73 6.12 -18.58
N LYS A 88 -0.76 6.44 -19.88
CA LYS A 88 0.10 5.83 -20.90
C LYS A 88 1.37 6.65 -21.16
N ASP A 89 1.41 7.90 -20.71
CA ASP A 89 2.54 8.78 -20.87
C ASP A 89 3.68 8.33 -19.94
N THR A 90 4.74 7.80 -20.55
CA THR A 90 5.95 7.34 -19.84
C THR A 90 7.00 8.44 -19.68
N SER A 91 6.79 9.60 -20.30
CA SER A 91 7.71 10.75 -20.19
C SER A 91 7.53 11.54 -18.90
N ILE A 92 6.43 11.32 -18.17
CA ILE A 92 6.11 12.02 -16.94
C ILE A 92 5.96 11.09 -15.73
N VAL A 93 6.26 11.63 -14.56
CA VAL A 93 6.00 11.01 -13.26
C VAL A 93 5.02 11.88 -12.49
N ILE A 94 3.89 11.30 -12.09
CA ILE A 94 2.87 11.96 -11.27
C ILE A 94 2.93 11.39 -9.86
N LYS A 95 3.23 12.24 -8.87
CA LYS A 95 3.32 11.86 -7.45
C LYS A 95 2.65 12.89 -6.55
N GLU A 96 2.20 12.45 -5.38
CA GLU A 96 1.87 13.36 -4.29
C GLU A 96 3.14 13.99 -3.72
N ALA A 97 3.03 15.24 -3.28
CA ALA A 97 4.09 15.91 -2.53
C ALA A 97 4.22 15.29 -1.12
N ASP A 98 5.43 15.30 -0.56
CA ASP A 98 5.69 14.82 0.81
C ASP A 98 4.84 15.56 1.86
N LYS A 99 4.51 16.83 1.61
CA LYS A 99 3.68 17.66 2.49
C LYS A 99 2.80 18.61 1.68
N GLY A 100 1.63 18.92 2.22
CA GLY A 100 0.73 19.95 1.69
C GLY A 100 -0.30 19.46 0.67
N GLY A 101 -0.39 18.15 0.41
CA GLY A 101 -1.45 17.56 -0.43
C GLY A 101 -1.40 17.93 -1.92
N ALA A 102 -0.33 18.59 -2.38
CA ALA A 102 -0.16 18.96 -3.77
C ALA A 102 0.18 17.75 -4.65
N ILE A 103 -0.25 17.80 -5.91
CA ILE A 103 0.16 16.86 -6.96
C ILE A 103 1.34 17.46 -7.72
N VAL A 104 2.39 16.67 -7.91
CA VAL A 104 3.61 17.05 -8.61
C VAL A 104 3.72 16.22 -9.88
N ILE A 105 3.93 16.91 -11.00
CA ILE A 105 4.16 16.31 -12.32
C ILE A 105 5.60 16.67 -12.69
N MET A 106 6.42 15.67 -12.98
CA MET A 106 7.85 15.83 -13.29
C MET A 106 8.21 15.08 -14.56
N ASP A 107 9.29 15.52 -15.21
CA ASP A 107 9.97 14.71 -16.23
C ASP A 107 10.47 13.40 -15.61
N ALA A 108 10.26 12.29 -16.34
CA ALA A 108 10.60 10.96 -15.85
C ALA A 108 12.12 10.77 -15.68
N ASN A 109 12.93 11.27 -16.60
CA ASN A 109 14.39 11.14 -16.54
C ASN A 109 14.95 11.96 -15.38
N HIS A 110 14.44 13.18 -15.16
CA HIS A 110 14.84 13.99 -14.02
C HIS A 110 14.52 13.31 -12.69
N TYR A 111 13.32 12.72 -12.56
CA TYR A 111 12.95 11.98 -11.36
C TYR A 111 13.82 10.75 -11.13
N GLU A 112 14.13 9.99 -12.18
CA GLU A 112 15.04 8.85 -12.10
C GLU A 112 16.45 9.28 -11.67
N GLN A 113 16.99 10.35 -12.25
CA GLN A 113 18.30 10.87 -11.88
C GLN A 113 18.34 11.30 -10.41
N MET A 114 17.33 12.04 -9.94
CA MET A 114 17.22 12.42 -8.52
C MET A 114 17.19 11.20 -7.57
N ALA A 115 16.53 10.12 -8.00
CA ALA A 115 16.49 8.88 -7.23
C ALA A 115 17.86 8.19 -7.20
N LEU A 116 18.56 8.14 -8.33
CA LEU A 116 19.89 7.56 -8.45
C LEU A 116 20.93 8.35 -7.65
N ASP A 117 20.97 9.68 -7.81
CA ASP A 117 21.86 10.58 -7.05
C ASP A 117 21.72 10.36 -5.55
N GLN A 118 20.47 10.18 -5.08
CA GLN A 118 20.23 9.90 -3.68
C GLN A 118 20.74 8.52 -3.24
N LEU A 119 20.62 7.48 -4.09
CA LEU A 119 21.09 6.12 -3.80
C LEU A 119 22.62 5.97 -3.91
N GLU A 120 23.27 6.85 -4.67
CA GLU A 120 24.72 6.92 -4.83
C GLU A 120 25.41 7.66 -3.67
N ASP A 121 24.66 8.36 -2.83
CA ASP A 121 25.20 9.01 -1.63
C ASP A 121 25.71 7.99 -0.61
N THR A 122 27.03 7.74 -0.66
CA THR A 122 27.73 6.78 0.20
C THR A 122 27.76 7.15 1.68
N SER A 123 27.36 8.38 2.05
CA SER A 123 27.21 8.75 3.45
C SER A 123 25.98 8.09 4.09
N PHE A 124 24.94 7.79 3.28
CA PHE A 124 23.68 7.20 3.74
C PHE A 124 23.38 5.82 3.16
N TYR A 125 23.95 5.44 2.02
CA TYR A 125 23.63 4.20 1.32
C TYR A 125 24.87 3.39 0.95
N LYS A 126 24.74 2.07 1.05
CA LYS A 126 25.72 1.12 0.54
C LYS A 126 25.09 0.23 -0.53
N LYS A 127 25.65 0.28 -1.74
CA LYS A 127 25.29 -0.62 -2.84
C LYS A 127 25.70 -2.05 -2.51
N LEU A 128 24.75 -2.98 -2.59
CA LEU A 128 25.04 -4.41 -2.44
C LEU A 128 25.52 -4.99 -3.78
N PRO A 129 26.50 -5.90 -3.77
CA PRO A 129 27.04 -6.50 -5.00
C PRO A 129 26.05 -7.47 -5.65
N LYS A 130 25.09 -8.00 -4.88
CA LYS A 130 24.03 -8.88 -5.35
C LYS A 130 22.82 -8.78 -4.42
N ASN A 131 21.67 -9.26 -4.90
CA ASN A 131 20.50 -9.44 -4.07
C ASN A 131 20.78 -10.52 -2.99
N GLU A 132 20.60 -10.15 -1.72
CA GLU A 132 20.85 -11.02 -0.56
C GLU A 132 19.56 -11.58 0.07
N ASP A 133 18.38 -11.40 -0.55
CA ASP A 133 17.07 -11.82 -0.02
C ASP A 133 17.07 -13.30 0.37
N ARG A 134 17.58 -14.17 -0.52
CA ARG A 134 17.68 -15.62 -0.25
C ARG A 134 18.57 -15.94 0.94
N LYS A 135 19.70 -15.21 1.07
CA LYS A 135 20.63 -15.42 2.19
C LYS A 135 19.99 -14.97 3.50
N THR A 136 19.30 -13.83 3.49
CA THR A 136 18.54 -13.34 4.64
C THR A 136 17.46 -14.33 5.07
N MET A 137 16.69 -14.89 4.12
CA MET A 137 15.68 -15.90 4.44
C MET A 137 16.28 -17.20 4.98
N SER A 138 17.42 -17.64 4.45
CA SER A 138 18.15 -18.79 4.98
C SER A 138 18.62 -18.53 6.42
N LEU A 139 19.09 -17.31 6.72
CA LEU A 139 19.49 -16.90 8.05
C LEU A 139 18.30 -16.90 9.02
N ILE A 140 17.16 -16.33 8.63
CA ILE A 140 15.92 -16.35 9.41
C ILE A 140 15.51 -17.79 9.71
N GLY A 141 15.47 -18.67 8.70
CA GLY A 141 15.15 -20.08 8.89
C GLY A 141 16.12 -20.82 9.82
N ARG A 142 17.41 -20.45 9.81
CA ARG A 142 18.39 -20.98 10.76
C ARG A 142 18.14 -20.49 12.18
N LEU A 143 17.86 -19.19 12.36
CA LEU A 143 17.55 -18.61 13.66
C LEU A 143 16.30 -19.24 14.28
N ILE A 144 15.24 -19.45 13.48
CA ILE A 144 14.02 -20.14 13.92
C ILE A 144 14.31 -21.58 14.33
N ARG A 145 15.21 -22.28 13.62
CA ARG A 145 15.59 -23.65 14.01
C ARG A 145 16.29 -23.71 15.38
N VAL A 146 17.11 -22.71 15.70
CA VAL A 146 17.87 -22.66 16.95
C VAL A 146 17.03 -22.13 18.11
N HIS A 147 16.29 -21.04 17.88
CA HIS A 147 15.59 -20.28 18.92
C HIS A 147 14.06 -20.41 18.88
N GLY A 148 13.50 -21.14 17.92
CA GLY A 148 12.05 -21.25 17.74
C GLY A 148 11.31 -21.91 18.90
N HIS A 149 12.00 -22.59 19.82
CA HIS A 149 11.40 -23.07 21.07
C HIS A 149 10.89 -21.95 21.99
N GLN A 150 11.35 -20.70 21.77
CA GLN A 150 10.92 -19.51 22.50
C GLN A 150 9.78 -18.76 21.79
N LEU A 151 9.36 -19.22 20.60
CA LEU A 151 8.36 -18.56 19.77
C LEU A 151 7.09 -19.41 19.71
N THR A 152 5.95 -18.74 19.58
CA THR A 152 4.69 -19.45 19.33
C THR A 152 4.62 -19.94 17.88
N LYS A 153 3.72 -20.89 17.61
CA LYS A 153 3.46 -21.35 16.24
C LYS A 153 3.03 -20.22 15.31
N ASN A 154 2.25 -19.25 15.80
CA ASN A 154 1.78 -18.12 14.99
C ASN A 154 2.92 -17.15 14.67
N GLU A 155 3.87 -16.96 15.58
CA GLU A 155 5.05 -16.12 15.36
C GLU A 155 6.01 -16.77 14.35
N ILE A 156 6.24 -18.08 14.47
CA ILE A 156 7.03 -18.83 13.49
C ILE A 156 6.38 -18.77 12.11
N ASP A 157 5.06 -18.96 12.01
CA ASP A 157 4.31 -18.81 10.75
C ASP A 157 4.45 -17.38 10.21
N TYR A 158 4.31 -16.35 11.04
CA TYR A 158 4.49 -14.96 10.64
C TYR A 158 5.89 -14.68 10.06
N LEU A 159 6.94 -15.26 10.64
CA LEU A 159 8.33 -15.08 10.19
C LEU A 159 8.73 -15.94 8.99
N THR A 160 7.92 -16.92 8.58
CA THR A 160 8.29 -17.87 7.52
C THR A 160 7.32 -17.88 6.34
N ASN A 161 6.05 -17.56 6.59
CA ASN A 161 4.96 -17.69 5.63
C ASN A 161 4.59 -16.32 5.06
N PHE A 162 5.55 -15.72 4.36
CA PHE A 162 5.34 -14.51 3.60
C PHE A 162 6.06 -14.57 2.25
N GLU A 163 5.52 -13.86 1.27
CA GLU A 163 6.13 -13.75 -0.04
C GLU A 163 7.34 -12.81 0.02
N VAL A 164 8.50 -13.31 -0.36
CA VAL A 164 9.75 -12.55 -0.37
C VAL A 164 9.84 -11.82 -1.71
N ILE A 165 9.65 -10.51 -1.68
CA ILE A 165 9.67 -9.66 -2.87
C ILE A 165 10.69 -8.56 -2.64
N THR A 166 11.63 -8.41 -3.57
CA THR A 166 12.60 -7.32 -3.53
C THR A 166 11.89 -5.97 -3.55
N SER A 167 12.29 -5.08 -2.65
CA SER A 167 11.64 -3.79 -2.50
C SER A 167 11.90 -2.86 -3.67
N ASN A 168 10.86 -2.14 -4.09
CA ASN A 168 10.99 -1.05 -5.05
C ASN A 168 11.31 0.27 -4.33
N PHE A 169 12.21 1.05 -4.92
CA PHE A 169 12.51 2.41 -4.47
C PHE A 169 11.63 3.40 -5.25
N TYR A 170 11.06 4.37 -4.54
CA TYR A 170 10.52 5.58 -5.15
C TYR A 170 10.60 6.74 -4.15
N GLY A 171 10.60 7.97 -4.66
CA GLY A 171 10.65 9.19 -3.85
C GLY A 171 9.37 10.01 -3.89
N LEU A 172 8.96 10.61 -2.77
CA LEU A 172 7.96 11.69 -2.77
C LEU A 172 8.66 13.05 -2.86
N PRO A 173 8.29 13.94 -3.80
CA PRO A 173 8.91 15.26 -3.91
C PRO A 173 8.69 16.13 -2.67
N LYS A 174 9.78 16.59 -2.05
CA LYS A 174 9.75 17.53 -0.91
C LYS A 174 9.70 18.97 -1.41
N ILE A 175 8.61 19.35 -2.07
CA ILE A 175 8.42 20.71 -2.60
C ILE A 175 8.60 21.80 -1.54
N HIS A 176 8.29 21.49 -0.27
CA HIS A 176 8.48 22.37 0.88
C HIS A 176 9.95 22.55 1.32
N LYS A 177 10.91 21.91 0.63
CA LYS A 177 12.36 22.10 0.86
C LYS A 177 13.04 22.83 -0.29
N SER A 178 12.39 22.98 -1.44
CA SER A 178 12.90 23.74 -2.57
C SER A 178 12.56 25.22 -2.41
N ARG A 179 13.59 26.07 -2.39
CA ARG A 179 13.47 27.53 -2.36
C ARG A 179 12.87 28.04 -3.65
N ASP A 180 13.24 27.46 -4.79
CA ASP A 180 12.73 27.85 -6.10
C ASP A 180 11.23 27.59 -6.20
N ILE A 181 10.78 26.41 -5.76
CA ILE A 181 9.35 26.09 -5.70
C ILE A 181 8.61 27.03 -4.74
N GLN A 182 9.13 27.24 -3.53
CA GLN A 182 8.49 28.13 -2.56
C GLN A 182 8.33 29.56 -3.07
N LYS A 183 9.37 30.13 -3.69
CA LYS A 183 9.33 31.50 -4.23
C LYS A 183 8.32 31.63 -5.36
N ASN A 184 8.20 30.63 -6.23
CA ASN A 184 7.21 30.65 -7.31
C ASN A 184 5.79 30.47 -6.77
N ILE A 185 5.57 29.61 -5.77
CA ILE A 185 4.25 29.46 -5.12
C ILE A 185 3.79 30.77 -4.49
N GLN A 186 4.68 31.50 -3.81
CA GLN A 186 4.33 32.78 -3.17
C GLN A 186 3.91 33.87 -4.17
N ASN A 187 4.46 33.84 -5.38
CA ASN A 187 4.17 34.82 -6.41
C ASN A 187 3.06 34.37 -7.38
N CYS A 188 2.63 33.10 -7.32
CA CYS A 188 1.61 32.57 -8.19
C CYS A 188 0.20 32.83 -7.63
N ARG A 189 -0.72 33.21 -8.52
CA ARG A 189 -2.15 33.36 -8.20
C ARG A 189 -3.01 32.25 -8.82
N GLU A 190 -2.41 31.34 -9.56
CA GLU A 190 -3.09 30.23 -10.23
C GLU A 190 -3.14 28.98 -9.35
N ALA A 191 -4.00 28.05 -9.73
CA ALA A 191 -4.12 26.74 -9.06
C ALA A 191 -2.90 25.83 -9.31
N HIS A 192 -2.00 26.17 -10.23
CA HIS A 192 -0.82 25.40 -10.56
C HIS A 192 0.40 26.30 -10.78
N VAL A 193 1.60 25.73 -10.60
CA VAL A 193 2.88 26.42 -10.79
C VAL A 193 3.74 25.56 -11.68
N LYS A 194 4.40 26.16 -12.68
CA LYS A 194 5.33 25.48 -13.57
C LYS A 194 6.73 26.04 -13.36
N ILE A 195 7.70 25.14 -13.16
CA ILE A 195 9.09 25.50 -12.89
C ILE A 195 9.96 24.49 -13.65
N PRO A 196 11.01 24.93 -14.36
CA PRO A 196 11.98 24.00 -14.94
C PRO A 196 12.71 23.24 -13.81
N ASN A 197 12.93 21.94 -14.01
CA ASN A 197 13.61 20.98 -13.12
C ASN A 197 14.47 21.62 -12.02
N PRO A 198 13.90 21.88 -10.82
CA PRO A 198 14.60 22.59 -9.75
C PRO A 198 15.69 21.71 -9.12
N GLU A 199 16.94 22.13 -9.24
CA GLU A 199 18.11 21.38 -8.73
C GLU A 199 18.10 21.18 -7.21
N ASP A 200 17.43 22.08 -6.47
CA ASP A 200 17.34 22.03 -5.01
C ASP A 200 16.19 21.16 -4.48
N LEU A 201 15.38 20.57 -5.38
CA LEU A 201 14.32 19.65 -5.01
C LEU A 201 14.92 18.35 -4.46
N LYS A 202 14.35 17.88 -3.37
CA LYS A 202 14.76 16.64 -2.71
C LYS A 202 13.63 15.64 -2.70
N LEU A 203 13.97 14.36 -2.75
CA LEU A 203 13.01 13.28 -2.57
C LEU A 203 12.95 12.83 -1.10
N ARG A 204 11.76 12.40 -0.66
CA ARG A 204 11.63 11.54 0.50
C ARG A 204 11.69 10.10 0.01
N PRO A 205 12.72 9.31 0.35
CA PRO A 205 12.79 7.93 -0.06
C PRO A 205 11.66 7.14 0.60
N ILE A 206 10.93 6.36 -0.21
CA ILE A 206 9.96 5.38 0.21
C ILE A 206 10.37 4.04 -0.37
N THR A 207 10.38 3.04 0.50
CA THR A 207 10.79 1.69 0.16
C THR A 207 9.58 0.82 0.40
N CYS A 208 9.01 0.30 -0.67
CA CYS A 208 7.79 -0.49 -0.58
C CYS A 208 8.16 -1.96 -0.39
N ARG A 209 7.67 -2.57 0.70
CA ARG A 209 7.87 -4.00 1.08
C ARG A 209 9.28 -4.29 1.64
N SER A 210 9.59 -5.56 1.89
CA SER A 210 10.77 -6.01 2.65
C SER A 210 12.03 -6.16 1.78
N ILE A 211 13.17 -5.78 2.35
CA ILE A 211 14.57 -5.86 1.86
C ILE A 211 14.86 -5.10 0.55
N LEU A 212 15.80 -4.14 0.65
CA LEU A 212 16.34 -3.35 -0.47
C LEU A 212 17.70 -3.89 -0.90
N GLN A 213 18.05 -3.66 -2.17
CA GLN A 213 19.43 -3.85 -2.67
C GLN A 213 20.40 -2.74 -2.20
N TYR A 214 19.90 -1.75 -1.48
CA TYR A 214 20.68 -0.68 -0.85
C TYR A 214 20.41 -0.72 0.65
N ALA A 215 21.47 -0.88 1.44
CA ALA A 215 21.37 -0.79 2.89
C ALA A 215 21.57 0.66 3.31
N LYS A 216 20.67 1.18 4.15
CA LYS A 216 20.88 2.46 4.83
C LYS A 216 22.01 2.26 5.85
N THR A 217 23.06 3.06 5.80
CA THR A 217 24.09 3.09 6.84
C THR A 217 23.51 3.74 8.10
N GLU A 218 23.79 3.14 9.26
CA GLU A 218 23.42 3.70 10.58
C GLU A 218 24.17 5.00 10.87
#